data_AF-A0A1G2VEZ8-F1
#
_entry.id   AF-A0A1G2VEZ8-F1
#
_cell.length_a   1.000
_cell.length_b   1.000
_cell.length_c   1.000
_cell.angle_alpha   90.00
_cell.angle_beta   90.00
_cell.angle_gamma   90.00
#
_symmetry.space_group_name_H-M   'P 1'
#
loop_
_entity.id
_entity.type
_entity.pdbx_description
1 polymer ?
#
loop_
_entity_poly.entity_id
_entity_poly.type
_entity_poly.pdbx_seq_one_letter_code
_entity_poly.pdbx_strand_id
1 'polypeptide(L)'
;MEKKLQTKTMQNFLRAILALQTEKEVLAFLRDVLTVEELMEASRRWQVAQMLAQDKTFIEIQERTKMSSATISRINYWLHHGMGGYQLMLKRLS
;
A
#
# COMPACT_ATOMS: atom_id res chain seq x y z
N MET A 1 0.09 -15.31 10.09
CA MET A 1 1.08 -14.25 9.86
C MET A 1 2.38 -14.87 9.37
N GLU A 2 2.95 -14.39 8.28
CA GLU A 2 4.17 -14.97 7.67
C GLU A 2 5.35 -14.98 8.65
N LYS A 3 6.03 -16.13 8.80
CA LYS A 3 7.16 -16.30 9.73
C LYS A 3 8.31 -15.33 9.45
N LYS A 4 8.52 -14.95 8.18
CA LYS A 4 9.59 -14.01 7.77
C LYS A 4 9.41 -12.60 8.35
N LEU A 5 8.20 -12.22 8.76
CA LEU A 5 7.91 -10.92 9.36
C LEU A 5 8.10 -10.89 10.89
N GLN A 6 8.38 -12.04 11.52
CA GLN A 6 8.47 -12.17 12.98
C GLN A 6 9.93 -11.99 13.46
N THR A 7 10.56 -10.87 13.09
CA THR A 7 11.94 -10.58 13.47
C THR A 7 12.02 -9.32 14.33
N LYS A 8 13.05 -9.24 15.19
CA LYS A 8 13.32 -8.03 15.99
C LYS A 8 13.58 -6.81 15.10
N THR A 9 14.23 -7.01 13.96
CA THR A 9 14.43 -5.97 12.94
C THR A 9 13.10 -5.43 12.41
N MET A 10 12.16 -6.31 12.04
CA MET A 10 10.83 -5.90 11.58
C MET A 10 10.06 -5.17 12.68
N GLN A 11 10.10 -5.67 13.92
CA GLN A 11 9.46 -5.01 15.06
C GLN A 11 9.99 -3.59 15.30
N ASN A 12 11.31 -3.39 15.20
CA ASN A 12 11.92 -2.06 15.35
C ASN A 12 11.49 -1.10 14.22
N PHE A 13 11.43 -1.59 12.98
CA PHE A 13 10.95 -0.79 11.85
C PHE A 13 9.48 -0.38 12.01
N LEU A 14 8.62 -1.30 12.43
CA LEU A 14 7.20 -1.00 12.71
C LEU A 14 7.04 0.05 13.83
N ARG A 15 7.88 0.00 14.87
CA ARG A 15 7.89 1.04 15.93
C ARG A 15 8.25 2.42 15.39
N ALA A 16 9.22 2.51 14.47
CA ALA A 16 9.57 3.77 13.83
C ALA A 16 8.39 4.31 13.00
N ILE A 17 7.73 3.46 12.21
CA ILE A 17 6.54 3.85 11.44
C ILE A 17 5.42 4.36 12.35
N LEU A 18 5.14 3.68 13.46
CA LEU A 18 4.09 4.05 14.41
C LEU A 18 4.35 5.39 15.14
N ALA A 19 5.59 5.86 15.16
CA ALA A 19 5.97 7.11 15.82
C ALA A 19 5.81 8.36 14.91
N LEU A 20 5.57 8.17 13.60
CA LEU A 20 5.39 9.26 12.64
C LEU A 20 4.04 9.95 12.87
N GLN A 21 4.03 11.29 12.85
CA GLN A 21 2.84 12.08 13.21
C GLN A 21 2.35 12.98 12.06
N THR A 22 3.22 13.34 11.12
CA THR A 22 2.88 14.25 10.02
C THR A 22 3.24 13.69 8.66
N GLU A 23 2.55 14.13 7.60
CA GLU A 23 2.86 13.72 6.22
C GLU A 23 4.31 14.06 5.82
N LYS A 24 4.84 15.19 6.31
CA LYS A 24 6.22 15.61 6.07
C LYS A 24 7.22 14.64 6.70
N GLU A 25 6.97 14.20 7.94
CA GLU A 25 7.81 13.19 8.61
C GLU A 25 7.74 11.85 7.86
N VAL A 26 6.54 11.42 7.47
CA VAL A 26 6.35 10.17 6.71
C VAL A 26 7.11 10.20 5.40
N LEU A 27 6.98 11.29 4.62
CA LEU A 27 7.67 11.43 3.33
C LEU A 27 9.19 11.44 3.50
N ALA A 28 9.72 12.22 4.45
CA ALA A 28 11.15 12.28 4.70
C ALA A 28 11.71 10.90 5.12
N PHE A 29 11.09 10.26 6.11
CA PHE A 29 11.53 8.97 6.62
C PHE A 29 11.46 7.86 5.54
N LEU A 30 10.35 7.76 4.82
CA LEU A 30 10.23 6.71 3.81
C LEU A 30 11.09 6.98 2.57
N ARG A 31 11.44 8.24 2.26
CA ARG A 31 12.42 8.58 1.21
C ARG A 31 13.83 8.14 1.58
N ASP A 32 14.22 8.22 2.85
CA ASP A 32 15.52 7.74 3.32
C ASP A 32 15.61 6.20 3.32
N VAL A 33 14.49 5.52 3.58
CA VAL A 33 14.42 4.04 3.67
C VAL A 33 14.21 3.35 2.32
N LEU A 34 13.37 3.92 1.46
CA LEU A 34 12.97 3.33 0.18
C LEU A 34 13.56 4.12 -0.99
N THR A 35 13.41 3.66 -2.23
CA THR A 35 13.68 4.46 -3.44
C THR A 35 12.47 5.29 -3.87
N VAL A 36 12.65 6.24 -4.79
CA VAL A 36 11.55 7.05 -5.33
C VAL A 36 10.58 6.14 -6.08
N GLU A 37 11.11 5.18 -6.83
CA GLU A 37 10.35 4.22 -7.60
C GLU A 37 9.50 3.32 -6.71
N GLU A 38 10.05 2.87 -5.58
CA GLU A 38 9.33 2.07 -4.58
C GLU A 38 8.19 2.84 -3.92
N LEU A 39 8.41 4.11 -3.57
CA LEU A 39 7.36 4.98 -3.03
C LEU A 39 6.24 5.22 -4.04
N MET A 40 6.60 5.53 -5.29
CA MET A 40 5.64 5.74 -6.36
C MET A 40 4.86 4.45 -6.66
N GLU A 41 5.51 3.29 -6.58
CA GLU A 41 4.87 2.00 -6.73
C GLU A 41 3.89 1.70 -5.59
N ALA A 42 4.29 1.93 -4.33
CA ALA A 42 3.40 1.80 -3.18
C ALA A 42 2.18 2.72 -3.29
N SER A 43 2.38 3.97 -3.70
CA SER A 43 1.32 4.95 -3.94
C SER A 43 0.35 4.51 -5.03
N ARG A 44 0.85 4.02 -6.18
CA ARG A 44 0.00 3.47 -7.24
C ARG A 44 -0.81 2.27 -6.77
N ARG A 45 -0.25 1.37 -5.96
CA ARG A 45 -0.99 0.23 -5.40
C ARG A 45 -2.12 0.68 -4.49
N TRP A 46 -1.89 1.73 -3.70
CA TRP A 46 -2.94 2.35 -2.89
C TRP A 46 -4.05 2.95 -3.77
N GLN A 47 -3.69 3.69 -4.83
CA GLN A 47 -4.65 4.24 -5.79
C GLN A 47 -5.50 3.14 -6.45
N VAL A 48 -4.89 2.02 -6.86
CA VAL A 48 -5.62 0.86 -7.39
C VAL A 48 -6.62 0.33 -6.37
N ALA A 49 -6.22 0.16 -5.10
CA ALA A 49 -7.11 -0.33 -4.05
C ALA A 49 -8.30 0.62 -3.81
N GLN A 50 -8.08 1.94 -3.86
CA GLN A 50 -9.15 2.93 -3.77
C GLN A 50 -10.13 2.84 -4.96
N MET A 51 -9.62 2.69 -6.18
CA MET A 51 -10.45 2.56 -7.38
C MET A 51 -11.25 1.25 -7.39
N LEU A 52 -10.64 0.13 -6.96
CA LEU A 52 -11.34 -1.15 -6.80
C LEU A 52 -12.47 -1.06 -5.78
N ALA A 53 -12.25 -0.34 -4.67
CA ALA A 53 -13.28 -0.09 -3.65
C ALA A 53 -14.42 0.82 -4.14
N GLN A 54 -14.24 1.50 -5.27
CA GLN A 54 -15.24 2.32 -5.96
C GLN A 54 -15.84 1.60 -7.17
N ASP A 55 -15.70 0.27 -7.24
CA ASP A 55 -16.21 -0.60 -8.31
C ASP A 55 -15.74 -0.20 -9.72
N LYS A 56 -14.55 0.42 -9.83
CA LYS A 56 -13.95 0.76 -11.12
C LYS A 56 -13.51 -0.49 -11.88
N THR A 57 -13.72 -0.47 -13.19
CA THR A 57 -13.31 -1.56 -14.08
C THR A 57 -11.79 -1.63 -14.19
N PHE A 58 -11.25 -2.81 -14.52
CA PHE A 58 -9.81 -2.98 -14.70
C PHE A 58 -9.27 -2.06 -15.80
N ILE A 59 -10.03 -1.81 -16.86
CA ILE A 59 -9.65 -0.92 -17.96
C ILE A 59 -9.43 0.51 -17.44
N GLU A 60 -10.40 1.07 -16.72
CA GLU A 60 -10.29 2.41 -16.11
C GLU A 60 -9.07 2.50 -15.18
N ILE A 61 -8.82 1.46 -14.38
CA ILE A 61 -7.69 1.40 -13.47
C ILE A 61 -6.36 1.36 -14.23
N GLN A 62 -6.26 0.56 -15.31
CA GLN A 62 -5.05 0.50 -16.14
C GLN A 62 -4.76 1.86 -16.80
N GLU A 63 -5.79 2.51 -17.34
CA GLU A 63 -5.64 3.82 -17.99
C GLU A 63 -5.14 4.89 -17.03
N ARG A 64 -5.66 4.89 -15.79
CA ARG A 64 -5.33 5.88 -14.75
C ARG A 64 -3.99 5.62 -14.07
N THR A 65 -3.69 4.36 -13.73
CA THR A 65 -2.54 3.98 -12.88
C THR A 65 -1.33 3.48 -13.69
N LYS A 66 -1.53 3.16 -14.97
CA LYS A 66 -0.54 2.52 -15.86
C LYS A 66 -0.04 1.16 -15.37
N MET A 67 -0.72 0.55 -14.39
CA MET A 67 -0.41 -0.80 -13.94
C MET A 67 -0.97 -1.86 -14.90
N SER A 68 -0.32 -3.01 -14.99
CA SER A 68 -0.82 -4.13 -15.78
C SER A 68 -2.03 -4.80 -15.14
N SER A 69 -2.88 -5.43 -15.94
CA SER A 69 -4.03 -6.22 -15.48
C SER A 69 -3.62 -7.31 -14.48
N ALA A 70 -2.48 -7.96 -14.68
CA ALA A 70 -1.92 -8.94 -13.75
C ALA A 70 -1.55 -8.34 -12.38
N THR A 71 -1.04 -7.11 -12.36
CA THR A 71 -0.75 -6.40 -11.10
C THR A 71 -2.03 -5.97 -10.40
N ILE A 72 -3.01 -5.44 -11.13
CA ILE A 72 -4.33 -5.07 -10.58
C ILE A 72 -5.02 -6.30 -9.99
N SER A 73 -4.98 -7.44 -10.69
CA SER A 73 -5.53 -8.71 -10.20
C SER A 73 -4.91 -9.14 -8.86
N ARG A 74 -3.58 -9.03 -8.72
CA ARG A 74 -2.90 -9.31 -7.45
C ARG A 74 -3.34 -8.35 -6.34
N ILE A 75 -3.46 -7.06 -6.64
CA ILE A 75 -3.92 -6.07 -5.65
C ILE A 75 -5.36 -6.37 -5.22
N ASN A 76 -6.24 -6.69 -6.17
CA ASN A 76 -7.62 -7.10 -5.89
C ASN A 76 -7.67 -8.34 -4.99
N TYR A 77 -6.83 -9.34 -5.26
CA TYR A 77 -6.71 -10.52 -4.40
C TYR A 77 -6.33 -10.12 -2.96
N TRP A 78 -5.29 -9.29 -2.76
CA TRP A 78 -4.86 -8.84 -1.44
C TRP A 78 -5.88 -7.92 -0.75
N LEU A 79 -6.63 -7.13 -1.53
CA LEU A 79 -7.73 -6.30 -1.05
C LEU A 79 -8.88 -7.13 -0.48
N HIS A 80 -9.14 -8.34 -0.98
CA HIS A 80 -10.26 -9.16 -0.50
C HIS A 80 -9.84 -10.33 0.40
N HIS A 81 -8.64 -10.89 0.19
CA HIS A 81 -8.17 -12.12 0.82
C HIS A 81 -6.83 -11.96 1.56
N GLY A 82 -6.33 -10.72 1.69
CA GLY A 82 -5.09 -10.42 2.37
C GLY A 82 -5.20 -10.29 3.89
N MET A 83 -4.26 -9.55 4.48
CA MET A 83 -4.17 -9.33 5.93
C MET A 83 -5.14 -8.24 6.45
N GLY A 84 -6.08 -7.77 5.63
CA GLY A 84 -7.05 -6.73 6.04
C GLY A 84 -6.54 -5.28 6.01
N GLY A 85 -5.26 -5.06 5.66
CA GLY A 85 -4.63 -3.73 5.74
C GLY A 85 -5.24 -2.69 4.80
N TYR A 86 -5.60 -3.08 3.56
CA TYR A 86 -6.28 -2.19 2.63
C TYR A 86 -7.66 -1.80 3.15
N GLN A 87 -8.47 -2.78 3.57
CA GLN A 87 -9.83 -2.53 4.07
C GLN A 87 -9.82 -1.62 5.31
N LEU A 88 -8.86 -1.84 6.22
CA LEU A 88 -8.68 -1.00 7.40
C LEU A 88 -8.45 0.47 7.03
N MET A 89 -7.52 0.73 6.10
CA MET A 89 -7.19 2.10 5.69
C MET A 89 -8.29 2.73 4.84
N LEU A 90 -8.93 1.96 3.96
CA LEU A 90 -10.07 2.43 3.17
C LEU A 90 -11.20 2.89 4.09
N LYS A 91 -11.51 2.11 5.14
CA LYS A 91 -12.52 2.47 6.14
C LYS A 91 -12.13 3.67 7.02
N ARG A 92 -10.84 3.87 7.30
CA ARG A 92 -10.37 4.99 8.13
C ARG A 92 -10.36 6.32 7.39
N LEU A 93 -10.20 6.28 6.06
CA LEU A 93 -10.04 7.45 5.21
C LEU A 93 -11.27 7.72 4.33
N SER A 94 -12.29 6.86 4.39
CA SER A 94 -13.59 7.03 3.73
C SER A 94 -14.47 8.07 4.42
#